data_AF-K1UKB9-F1
#
_entry.id   AF-K1UKB9-F1
#
_cell.length_a   1.000
_cell.length_b   1.000
_cell.length_c   1.000
_cell.angle_alpha   90.00
_cell.angle_beta   90.00
_cell.angle_gamma   90.00
#
_symmetry.space_group_name_H-M   'P 1'
#
loop_
_entity.id
_entity.type
_entity.pdbx_description
1 polymer ?
#
loop_
_entity_poly.entity_id
_entity_poly.type
_entity_poly.pdbx_seq_one_letter_code
_entity_poly.pdbx_strand_id
1 'polypeptide(L)'
;EVSAIRAAASKLGTFNLSGCEIYTSCEPCPMCLGAIYWARLDKMYYANNKTDAKNIGFDDSFIYDELSLKPSARKLPSEVLLAEEAIKAFQQWTEKSDKVEY
;
A
#
# COMPACT_ATOMS: atom_id res chain seq x y z
N GLU A 1 -6.39 8.39 3.09
CA GLU A 1 -6.43 7.11 3.84
C GLU A 1 -5.19 6.90 4.69
N VAL A 2 -3.99 6.94 4.10
CA VAL A 2 -2.70 6.72 4.82
C VAL A 2 -2.58 7.56 6.10
N SER A 3 -2.93 8.85 6.05
CA SER A 3 -2.87 9.73 7.24
C SER A 3 -3.79 9.26 8.37
N ALA A 4 -4.99 8.78 8.04
CA ALA A 4 -5.95 8.26 9.02
C ALA A 4 -5.43 6.94 9.65
N ILE A 5 -4.88 6.05 8.82
CA ILE A 5 -4.24 4.81 9.27
C ILE A 5 -3.09 5.11 10.24
N ARG A 6 -2.20 6.05 9.89
CA ARG A 6 -1.06 6.44 10.75
C ARG A 6 -1.53 7.02 12.08
N ALA A 7 -2.55 7.87 12.06
CA ALA A 7 -3.12 8.45 13.27
C ALA A 7 -3.73 7.38 14.19
N ALA A 8 -4.50 6.44 13.63
CA ALA A 8 -5.10 5.33 14.38
C ALA A 8 -4.02 4.41 14.96
N ALA A 9 -3.03 4.01 14.16
CA ALA A 9 -1.92 3.17 14.59
C ALA A 9 -1.12 3.81 15.75
N SER A 10 -0.82 5.11 15.63
CA SER A 10 -0.15 5.85 16.71
C SER A 10 -1.01 5.95 17.97
N LYS A 11 -2.32 6.10 17.84
CA LYS A 11 -3.23 6.21 18.98
C LYS A 11 -3.38 4.89 19.73
N LEU A 12 -3.39 3.78 19.01
CA LEU A 12 -3.55 2.43 19.57
C LEU A 12 -2.21 1.77 19.95
N GLY A 13 -1.08 2.36 19.55
CA GLY A 13 0.25 1.81 19.82
C GLY A 13 0.54 0.51 19.06
N THR A 14 -0.12 0.30 17.92
CA THR A 14 0.01 -0.91 17.09
C THR A 14 -0.10 -0.57 15.61
N PHE A 15 0.60 -1.32 14.75
CA PHE A 15 0.44 -1.21 13.30
C PHE A 15 -0.70 -2.09 12.77
N ASN A 16 -1.15 -3.08 13.55
CA ASN A 16 -2.25 -3.95 13.21
C ASN A 16 -3.56 -3.32 13.72
N LEU A 17 -4.42 -2.95 12.77
CA LEU A 17 -5.74 -2.33 12.99
C LEU A 17 -6.90 -3.32 12.73
N SER A 18 -6.68 -4.63 12.88
CA SER A 18 -7.79 -5.60 12.85
C SER A 18 -8.85 -5.26 13.89
N GLY A 19 -10.11 -5.52 13.56
CA GLY A 19 -11.27 -5.04 14.32
C GLY A 19 -11.66 -3.58 14.04
N CYS A 20 -10.86 -2.83 13.28
CA CYS A 20 -11.23 -1.49 12.81
C CYS A 20 -11.74 -1.52 11.37
N GLU A 21 -12.62 -0.57 11.06
CA GLU A 21 -13.11 -0.29 9.72
C GLU A 21 -12.66 1.12 9.28
N ILE A 22 -12.45 1.33 7.98
CA ILE A 22 -12.10 2.63 7.41
C ILE A 22 -13.21 3.17 6.51
N TYR A 23 -13.47 4.47 6.62
CA TYR A 23 -14.42 5.21 5.79
C TYR A 23 -13.64 6.26 5.01
N THR A 24 -13.75 6.24 3.69
CA THR A 24 -13.06 7.19 2.80
C THR A 24 -14.04 7.85 1.84
N SER A 25 -13.76 9.09 1.43
CA SER A 25 -14.63 9.84 0.52
C SER A 25 -14.52 9.37 -0.94
N CYS A 26 -13.49 8.61 -1.29
CA CYS A 26 -13.26 8.07 -2.62
C CYS A 26 -12.63 6.67 -2.53
N GLU A 27 -12.90 5.83 -3.52
CA GLU A 27 -12.21 4.56 -3.72
C GLU A 27 -10.68 4.79 -3.65
N PRO A 28 -9.94 4.00 -2.85
CA PRO A 28 -8.55 4.29 -2.57
C PRO A 28 -7.69 4.07 -3.81
N CYS A 29 -6.73 4.97 -4.04
CA CYS A 29 -5.68 4.74 -5.03
C CYS A 29 -4.81 3.52 -4.66
N PRO A 30 -3.96 3.01 -5.57
CA PRO A 30 -3.19 1.80 -5.30
C PRO A 30 -2.29 1.87 -4.05
N MET A 31 -1.72 3.04 -3.77
CA MET A 31 -0.92 3.27 -2.55
C MET A 31 -1.79 3.13 -1.29
N CYS A 32 -2.96 3.78 -1.28
CA CYS A 32 -3.87 3.74 -0.15
C CYS A 32 -4.47 2.35 0.06
N LEU A 33 -4.82 1.65 -1.02
CA LEU A 33 -5.31 0.28 -0.96
C LEU A 33 -4.26 -0.65 -0.35
N GLY A 34 -3.00 -0.55 -0.80
CA GLY A 34 -1.89 -1.29 -0.20
C GLY A 34 -1.73 -0.99 1.30
N ALA A 35 -1.79 0.28 1.69
CA ALA A 35 -1.70 0.68 3.09
C ALA A 35 -2.84 0.09 3.95
N ILE A 36 -4.07 0.01 3.41
CA ILE A 36 -5.21 -0.60 4.08
C ILE A 36 -4.96 -2.09 4.35
N TYR A 37 -4.45 -2.83 3.36
CA TYR A 37 -4.09 -4.25 3.53
C TYR A 37 -2.97 -4.45 4.55
N TRP A 38 -1.90 -3.65 4.50
CA TRP A 38 -0.81 -3.71 5.47
C TRP A 38 -1.24 -3.36 6.89
N ALA A 39 -2.24 -2.50 7.04
CA ALA A 39 -2.83 -2.15 8.32
C ALA A 39 -3.82 -3.20 8.86
N ARG A 40 -4.12 -4.26 8.09
CA ARG A 40 -5.00 -5.36 8.52
C ARG A 40 -6.42 -4.94 8.92
N LEU A 41 -6.94 -3.87 8.31
CA LEU A 41 -8.31 -3.40 8.51
C LEU A 41 -9.33 -4.43 8.01
N ASP A 42 -10.45 -4.57 8.72
CA ASP A 42 -11.43 -5.62 8.43
C ASP A 42 -12.36 -5.24 7.27
N LYS A 43 -12.63 -3.94 7.12
CA LYS A 43 -13.54 -3.43 6.10
C LYS A 43 -13.25 -1.99 5.71
N MET A 44 -13.54 -1.68 4.44
CA MET A 44 -13.51 -0.34 3.89
C MET A 44 -14.86 0.03 3.31
N TYR A 45 -15.31 1.25 3.57
CA TYR A 45 -16.43 1.91 2.91
C TYR A 45 -15.90 3.12 2.13
N TYR A 46 -16.37 3.30 0.90
CA TYR A 46 -16.01 4.45 0.07
C TYR A 46 -17.25 5.05 -0.61
N ALA A 47 -17.22 6.35 -0.88
CA ALA A 47 -18.33 7.06 -1.51
C ALA A 47 -18.15 7.20 -3.03
N ASN A 48 -17.20 8.04 -3.47
CA ASN A 48 -16.89 8.20 -4.90
C ASN A 48 -16.04 7.04 -5.41
N ASN A 49 -16.06 6.77 -6.72
CA ASN A 49 -15.25 5.73 -7.35
C ASN A 49 -14.05 6.32 -8.13
N LYS A 50 -13.14 5.46 -8.59
CA LYS A 50 -11.95 5.87 -9.37
C LYS A 50 -12.27 6.66 -10.65
N THR A 51 -13.44 6.43 -11.26
CA THR A 51 -13.87 7.16 -12.46
C THR A 51 -14.24 8.60 -12.10
N ASP A 52 -14.90 8.80 -10.96
CA ASP A 52 -15.24 10.15 -10.47
C ASP A 52 -13.96 10.97 -10.22
N ALA A 53 -12.95 10.36 -9.58
CA ALA A 53 -11.64 10.98 -9.36
C ALA A 53 -10.93 11.30 -10.69
N LYS A 54 -10.94 10.35 -11.63
CA LYS A 54 -10.35 10.55 -12.97
C LYS A 54 -10.99 11.72 -13.72
N ASN A 55 -12.31 11.85 -13.66
CA ASN A 55 -13.05 12.87 -14.39
C ASN A 55 -12.70 14.31 -13.96
N ILE A 56 -12.15 14.49 -12.76
CA ILE A 56 -11.69 15.79 -12.24
C ILE A 56 -10.17 15.94 -12.28
N GLY A 57 -9.46 15.05 -12.99
CA GLY A 57 -8.04 15.18 -13.28
C GLY A 57 -7.09 14.56 -12.26
N PHE A 58 -7.57 13.67 -11.38
CA PHE A 58 -6.67 12.89 -10.54
C PHE A 58 -6.05 11.71 -11.29
N ASP A 59 -4.77 11.46 -11.01
CA ASP A 59 -3.94 10.42 -11.64
C ASP A 59 -4.17 9.00 -11.08
N ASP A 60 -5.21 8.77 -10.28
CA ASP A 60 -5.47 7.45 -9.68
C ASP A 60 -5.48 6.34 -10.73
N SER A 61 -6.15 6.58 -11.86
CA SER A 61 -6.19 5.61 -12.97
C SER A 61 -4.83 5.37 -13.62
N PHE A 62 -3.97 6.39 -13.69
CA PHE A 62 -2.64 6.25 -14.29
C PHE A 62 -1.77 5.27 -13.47
N ILE A 63 -1.81 5.36 -12.14
CA ILE A 63 -1.04 4.46 -11.29
C ILE A 63 -1.57 3.02 -11.39
N TYR A 64 -2.89 2.84 -11.50
CA TYR A 64 -3.47 1.52 -11.77
C TYR A 64 -2.98 0.92 -13.09
N ASP A 65 -2.89 1.73 -14.14
CA ASP A 65 -2.40 1.30 -15.44
C ASP A 65 -0.92 0.89 -15.35
N GLU A 66 -0.06 1.68 -14.70
CA GLU A 66 1.37 1.39 -14.52
C GLU A 66 1.63 0.08 -13.74
N LEU A 67 0.76 -0.27 -12.79
CA LEU A 67 0.86 -1.51 -12.04
C LEU A 67 0.64 -2.75 -12.90
N SER A 68 -0.18 -2.63 -13.96
CA SER A 68 -0.43 -3.73 -14.90
C SER A 68 0.72 -3.98 -15.88
N LEU A 69 1.64 -3.01 -16.01
CA LEU A 69 2.78 -3.09 -16.91
C LEU A 69 3.94 -3.90 -16.30
N LYS A 70 4.72 -4.54 -17.18
CA LYS A 70 6.04 -5.08 -16.79
C LYS A 70 6.93 -3.92 -16.31
N PRO A 71 7.81 -4.11 -15.31
CA PRO A 71 8.68 -3.05 -14.81
C PRO A 71 9.45 -2.30 -15.90
N SER A 72 9.93 -3.01 -16.92
CA SER A 72 10.64 -2.43 -18.07
C SER A 72 9.76 -1.60 -19.03
N ALA A 73 8.44 -1.71 -18.92
CA ALA A 73 7.46 -1.00 -19.75
C ALA A 73 6.77 0.15 -19.00
N ARG A 74 7.05 0.33 -17.71
CA ARG A 74 6.53 1.45 -16.91
C ARG A 74 7.14 2.76 -17.38
N LYS A 75 6.40 3.86 -17.23
CA LYS A 75 6.92 5.21 -17.46
C LYS A 75 8.06 5.56 -16.51
N LEU A 76 8.04 5.01 -15.29
CA LEU A 76 9.16 5.10 -14.36
C LEU A 76 10.19 4.02 -14.71
N PRO A 77 11.36 4.39 -15.28
CA PRO A 77 12.40 3.42 -15.59
C PRO A 77 12.83 2.69 -14.31
N SER A 78 12.84 1.37 -14.36
CA SER A 78 13.16 0.51 -13.23
C SER A 78 14.20 -0.51 -13.67
N GLU A 79 15.30 -0.61 -12.94
CA GLU A 79 16.40 -1.53 -13.22
C GLU A 79 16.69 -2.39 -12.00
N VAL A 80 17.05 -3.65 -12.23
CA VAL A 80 17.50 -4.56 -11.17
C VAL A 80 18.99 -4.34 -10.94
N LEU A 81 19.38 -4.09 -9.70
CA LEU A 81 20.77 -3.84 -9.31
C LEU A 81 21.13 -4.67 -8.08
N LEU A 82 22.28 -5.37 -8.12
CA LEU A 82 22.85 -6.13 -6.99
C LEU A 82 21.88 -7.14 -6.34
N ALA A 83 21.19 -7.95 -7.16
CA ALA A 83 20.18 -8.88 -6.67
C ALA A 83 20.77 -9.98 -5.76
N GLU A 84 21.99 -10.45 -6.04
CA GLU A 84 22.69 -11.47 -5.26
C GLU A 84 23.13 -10.96 -3.87
N GLU A 85 23.40 -9.67 -3.75
CA GLU A 85 23.68 -9.02 -2.47
C GLU A 85 22.40 -8.69 -1.71
N ALA A 86 21.37 -8.22 -2.42
CA ALA A 86 20.11 -7.81 -1.81
C ALA A 86 19.36 -8.96 -1.11
N ILE A 87 19.46 -10.20 -1.63
CA ILE A 87 18.81 -11.38 -1.03
C ILE A 87 19.28 -11.63 0.42
N LYS A 88 20.48 -11.17 0.79
CA LYS A 88 21.03 -11.31 2.14
C LYS A 88 20.14 -10.63 3.19
N ALA A 89 19.46 -9.53 2.85
CA ALA A 89 18.52 -8.88 3.76
C ALA A 89 17.32 -9.78 4.10
N PHE A 90 16.82 -10.55 3.13
CA PHE A 90 15.73 -11.51 3.37
C PHE A 90 16.19 -12.75 4.16
N GLN A 91 17.43 -13.19 3.93
CA GLN A 91 18.05 -14.27 4.73
C GLN A 91 18.19 -13.83 6.19
N GLN A 92 18.70 -12.63 6.45
CA GLN A 92 18.79 -12.05 7.79
C GLN A 92 17.41 -11.93 8.46
N TRP A 93 16.37 -11.50 7.73
CA TRP A 93 15.00 -11.50 8.25
C TRP A 93 14.51 -12.91 8.60
N THR A 94 14.87 -13.92 7.81
CA THR A 94 14.50 -15.32 8.08
C THR A 94 15.13 -15.82 9.38
N GLU A 95 16.40 -15.50 9.61
CA GLU A 95 17.18 -15.93 10.77
C GLU A 95 16.85 -15.15 12.05
N LYS A 96 16.23 -13.97 11.94
CA LYS A 96 15.84 -13.14 13.10
C LYS A 96 14.77 -13.85 13.94
N SER A 97 15.09 -14.16 15.19
CA SER A 97 14.21 -14.91 16.11
C SER A 97 13.14 -14.04 16.78
N ASP A 98 13.41 -12.76 16.97
CA ASP A 98 12.53 -11.75 17.60
C ASP A 98 11.89 -10.83 16.54
N LYS A 99 11.63 -11.35 15.33
CA LYS A 99 10.96 -10.57 14.28
C LYS A 99 9.46 -10.47 14.54
N VAL A 100 8.88 -9.35 14.11
CA VAL A 100 7.43 -9.16 14.09
C VAL A 100 6.96 -9.48 12.68
N GLU A 101 6.12 -10.50 12.54
CA GLU A 101 5.54 -10.87 11.25
C GLU A 101 4.41 -9.91 10.86
N TYR A 102 4.22 -9.74 9.55
CA TYR A 102 3.22 -8.84 9.00
C TYR A 102 2.04 -9.59 8.44
#